data_AF-E4U3Q6-F1
#
_entry.id   AF-E4U3Q6-F1
#
_cell.length_a   1.000
_cell.length_b   1.000
_cell.length_c   1.000
_cell.angle_alpha   90.00
_cell.angle_beta   90.00
_cell.angle_gamma   90.00
#
_symmetry.space_group_name_H-M   'P 1'
#
loop_
_entity.id
_entity.type
_entity.pdbx_description
1 polymer ?
#
loop_
_entity_poly.entity_id
_entity_poly.type
_entity_poly.pdbx_seq_one_letter_code
_entity_poly.pdbx_strand_id
1 'polypeptide(L)'
;MTHRYILDTNVLIQYPEVFAKVGEQIKLVLPEAVLAEISHAPSTGRWEGLQTLVEEAISRGVEVMQSPHEVKLNIQSMDRAAQRLSGADIDIARIAIDLTNRFGKTAVSVVTADKALIQFLESRNIEAFGAQQFIANTSSQKANQVLQESAGRLASSQSRFAVTSFAMGIVASLVSNMLFSYRNQLLSTIPVWGTILALPLIGIGLYWYRERYRLSYGVFEFCVGVLMGYYIFLPDFDYSKLGATHAIQILGSLYVMVRGMDNIGKGIEGTKFGAYWKQIFS
;
A
#
# COMPACT_ATOMS: atom_id res chain seq x y z
N MET A 1 -34.20 -6.89 -8.35
CA MET A 1 -33.86 -6.86 -6.91
C MET A 1 -32.55 -6.13 -6.76
N THR A 2 -32.40 -5.29 -5.75
CA THR A 2 -31.18 -4.52 -5.51
C THR A 2 -30.21 -5.35 -4.67
N HIS A 3 -29.00 -5.57 -5.18
CA HIS A 3 -27.95 -6.32 -4.50
C HIS A 3 -27.07 -5.38 -3.69
N ARG A 4 -26.64 -5.80 -2.50
CA ARG A 4 -25.80 -5.02 -1.59
C ARG A 4 -24.38 -5.56 -1.56
N TYR A 5 -23.41 -4.68 -1.75
CA TYR A 5 -21.99 -5.02 -1.71
C TYR A 5 -21.30 -4.26 -0.58
N ILE A 6 -20.80 -4.98 0.40
CA ILE A 6 -20.07 -4.39 1.53
C ILE A 6 -18.61 -4.27 1.14
N LEU A 7 -18.05 -3.07 1.27
CA LEU A 7 -16.69 -2.76 0.82
C LEU A 7 -15.70 -2.75 1.98
N ASP A 8 -14.53 -3.35 1.74
CA ASP A 8 -13.35 -3.32 2.62
C ASP A 8 -12.42 -2.14 2.23
N THR A 9 -11.78 -1.52 3.22
CA THR A 9 -10.73 -0.50 3.07
C THR A 9 -9.68 -0.87 2.01
N ASN A 10 -9.18 -2.11 2.04
CA ASN A 10 -8.12 -2.54 1.11
C ASN A 10 -8.59 -2.55 -0.34
N VAL A 11 -9.87 -2.88 -0.56
CA VAL A 11 -10.48 -2.84 -1.90
C VAL A 11 -10.60 -1.42 -2.40
N LEU A 12 -11.00 -0.48 -1.54
CA LEU A 12 -11.14 0.93 -1.92
C LEU A 12 -9.81 1.58 -2.30
N ILE A 13 -8.74 1.23 -1.59
CA ILE A 13 -7.39 1.71 -1.89
C ILE A 13 -6.90 1.14 -3.23
N GLN A 14 -7.09 -0.17 -3.44
CA GLN A 14 -6.57 -0.86 -4.61
C GLN A 14 -7.39 -0.63 -5.87
N TYR A 15 -8.70 -0.48 -5.74
CA TYR A 15 -9.65 -0.41 -6.84
C TYR A 15 -10.72 0.65 -6.56
N PRO A 16 -10.36 1.95 -6.48
CA PRO A 16 -11.34 3.02 -6.24
C PRO A 16 -12.49 3.05 -7.27
N GLU A 17 -12.26 2.49 -8.45
CA GLU A 17 -13.26 2.28 -9.50
C GLU A 17 -14.49 1.47 -9.07
N VAL A 18 -14.44 0.73 -7.95
CA VAL A 18 -15.62 0.04 -7.41
C VAL A 18 -16.76 1.01 -7.10
N PHE A 19 -16.47 2.25 -6.70
CA PHE A 19 -17.48 3.26 -6.44
C PHE A 19 -18.28 3.65 -7.69
N ALA A 20 -17.66 3.57 -8.87
CA ALA A 20 -18.32 3.89 -10.13
C ALA A 20 -19.48 2.94 -10.47
N LYS A 21 -19.61 1.81 -9.76
CA LYS A 21 -20.66 0.82 -9.98
C LYS A 21 -21.92 1.06 -9.15
N VAL A 22 -21.97 2.11 -8.32
CA VAL A 22 -23.19 2.48 -7.61
C VAL A 22 -24.32 2.81 -8.61
N GLY A 23 -25.50 2.24 -8.38
CA GLY A 23 -26.65 2.41 -9.27
C GLY A 23 -27.93 1.80 -8.74
N GLU A 24 -28.99 1.76 -9.55
CA GLU A 24 -30.32 1.28 -9.13
C GLU A 24 -30.32 -0.20 -8.69
N GLN A 25 -29.47 -1.02 -9.31
CA GLN A 25 -29.38 -2.46 -9.05
C GLN A 25 -28.25 -2.82 -8.07
N ILE A 26 -27.29 -1.92 -7.86
CA ILE A 26 -26.11 -2.12 -7.01
C ILE A 26 -26.10 -1.05 -5.93
N LYS A 27 -26.33 -1.48 -4.70
CA LYS A 27 -26.10 -0.67 -3.51
C LYS A 27 -24.75 -1.02 -2.92
N LEU A 28 -23.87 -0.03 -2.82
CA LEU A 28 -22.61 -0.18 -2.10
C LEU A 28 -22.84 0.20 -0.63
N VAL A 29 -22.34 -0.62 0.27
CA VAL A 29 -22.40 -0.42 1.71
C VAL A 29 -20.98 -0.20 2.22
N LEU A 30 -20.77 0.92 2.89
CA LEU A 30 -19.51 1.31 3.47
C LEU A 30 -19.59 1.20 5.00
N PRO A 31 -18.88 0.25 5.62
CA PRO A 31 -18.80 0.17 7.07
C PRO A 31 -18.23 1.45 7.68
N GLU A 32 -18.75 1.86 8.83
CA GLU A 32 -18.20 3.00 9.58
C GLU A 32 -16.74 2.75 10.02
N ALA A 33 -16.38 1.51 10.34
CA ALA A 33 -15.00 1.13 10.64
C ALA A 33 -14.05 1.43 9.46
N VAL A 34 -14.49 1.16 8.22
CA VAL A 34 -13.73 1.47 7.00
C VAL A 34 -13.59 2.99 6.81
N LEU A 35 -14.65 3.75 7.07
CA LEU A 35 -14.60 5.22 7.08
C LEU A 35 -13.64 5.76 8.13
N ALA A 36 -13.66 5.19 9.34
CA ALA A 36 -12.77 5.56 10.41
C ALA A 36 -11.30 5.29 10.04
N GLU A 37 -11.00 4.15 9.40
CA GLU A 37 -9.65 3.86 8.91
C GLU A 37 -9.18 4.87 7.86
N ILE A 38 -10.06 5.23 6.91
CA ILE A 38 -9.74 6.21 5.86
C ILE A 38 -9.58 7.62 6.44
N SER A 39 -10.35 7.98 7.48
CA SER A 39 -10.27 9.31 8.12
C SER A 39 -9.08 9.47 9.06
N HIS A 40 -8.67 8.40 9.75
CA HIS A 40 -7.48 8.39 10.62
C HIS A 40 -6.18 8.19 9.85
N ALA A 41 -6.25 7.86 8.56
CA ALA A 41 -5.07 7.73 7.73
C ALA A 41 -4.32 9.07 7.62
N PRO A 42 -2.97 9.04 7.58
CA PRO A 42 -2.17 10.27 7.55
C PRO A 42 -2.55 11.14 6.34
N SER A 43 -2.69 12.46 6.56
CA SER A 43 -3.05 13.49 5.58
C SER A 43 -1.97 13.74 4.52
N THR A 44 -1.52 12.66 3.89
CA THR A 44 -0.79 12.72 2.63
C THR A 44 -1.83 12.84 1.52
N GLY A 45 -1.54 13.62 0.46
CA GLY A 45 -2.51 13.91 -0.61
C GLY A 45 -3.13 12.68 -1.31
N ARG A 46 -2.61 11.48 -1.05
CA ARG A 46 -3.20 10.19 -1.48
C ARG A 46 -4.47 9.84 -0.71
N TRP A 47 -4.46 9.99 0.61
CA TRP A 47 -5.62 9.72 1.46
C TRP A 47 -6.67 10.82 1.35
N GLU A 48 -6.23 12.06 1.14
CA GLU A 48 -7.11 13.19 0.83
C GLU A 48 -7.94 12.91 -0.43
N GLY A 49 -7.31 12.45 -1.51
CA GLY A 49 -8.03 12.08 -2.74
C GLY A 49 -9.00 10.90 -2.57
N LEU A 50 -8.69 9.94 -1.69
CA LEU A 50 -9.60 8.84 -1.36
C LEU A 50 -10.77 9.33 -0.49
N GLN A 51 -10.52 10.20 0.49
CA GLN A 51 -11.55 10.82 1.33
C GLN A 51 -12.55 11.61 0.48
N THR A 52 -12.06 12.45 -0.44
CA THR A 52 -12.93 13.20 -1.38
C THR A 52 -13.76 12.25 -2.24
N LEU A 53 -13.17 11.14 -2.73
CA LEU A 53 -13.90 10.15 -3.52
C LEU A 53 -14.99 9.45 -2.69
N VAL A 54 -14.70 9.13 -1.43
CA VAL A 54 -15.65 8.51 -0.50
C VAL A 54 -16.81 9.46 -0.19
N GLU A 55 -16.53 10.73 0.11
CA GLU A 55 -17.55 11.76 0.32
C GLU A 55 -18.44 11.93 -0.93
N GLU A 56 -17.82 11.99 -2.11
CA GLU A 56 -18.56 12.04 -3.38
C GLU A 56 -19.43 10.78 -3.56
N ALA A 57 -18.91 9.59 -3.24
CA ALA A 57 -19.65 8.35 -3.36
C ALA A 57 -20.85 8.29 -2.40
N ILE A 58 -20.69 8.73 -1.14
CA ILE A 58 -21.78 8.84 -0.17
C ILE A 58 -22.88 9.78 -0.70
N SER A 59 -22.50 10.94 -1.24
CA SER A 59 -23.46 11.89 -1.83
C SER A 59 -24.26 11.30 -3.02
N ARG A 60 -23.74 10.24 -3.64
CA ARG A 60 -24.32 9.56 -4.81
C ARG A 60 -25.01 8.23 -4.47
N GLY A 61 -25.24 7.96 -3.19
CA GLY A 61 -26.08 6.83 -2.74
C GLY A 61 -25.32 5.61 -2.23
N VAL A 62 -24.03 5.73 -1.93
CA VAL A 62 -23.33 4.74 -1.09
C VAL A 62 -23.88 4.84 0.34
N GLU A 63 -24.31 3.72 0.89
CA GLU A 63 -24.91 3.64 2.21
C GLU A 63 -23.83 3.43 3.28
N VAL A 64 -23.75 4.32 4.26
CA VAL A 64 -22.86 4.13 5.42
C VAL A 64 -23.58 3.32 6.48
N MET A 65 -22.94 2.27 7.00
CA MET A 65 -23.55 1.38 7.98
C MET A 65 -22.66 1.18 9.20
N GLN A 66 -23.26 1.31 10.38
CA GLN A 66 -22.61 1.00 11.65
C GLN A 66 -22.68 -0.50 11.93
N SER A 67 -21.66 -1.03 12.58
CA SER A 67 -21.62 -2.44 12.99
C SER A 67 -22.67 -2.71 14.07
N PRO A 68 -23.62 -3.63 13.85
CA PRO A 68 -24.65 -3.91 14.84
C PRO A 68 -24.05 -4.66 16.04
N HIS A 69 -24.07 -4.02 17.21
CA HIS A 69 -23.52 -4.57 18.45
C HIS A 69 -24.21 -5.85 18.94
N GLU A 70 -25.46 -6.06 18.54
CA GLU A 70 -26.28 -7.21 18.94
C GLU A 70 -25.92 -8.50 18.18
N VAL A 71 -25.26 -8.39 17.03
CA VAL A 71 -24.88 -9.55 16.22
C VAL A 71 -23.68 -10.23 16.86
N LYS A 72 -23.98 -11.28 17.64
CA LYS A 72 -22.96 -12.18 18.16
C LYS A 72 -22.35 -12.98 17.02
N LEU A 73 -21.08 -12.72 16.72
CA LEU A 73 -20.28 -13.62 15.92
C LEU A 73 -20.09 -14.89 16.75
N ASN A 74 -20.72 -15.99 16.34
CA ASN A 74 -20.37 -17.31 16.85
C ASN A 74 -18.98 -17.66 16.32
N ILE A 75 -17.95 -17.08 16.94
CA ILE A 75 -16.54 -17.42 16.74
C ILE A 75 -16.33 -18.69 17.55
N GLN A 76 -16.47 -19.83 16.88
CA GLN A 76 -16.09 -21.10 17.51
C GLN A 76 -14.59 -21.08 17.72
N SER A 77 -14.12 -21.61 18.85
CA SER A 77 -12.69 -21.67 19.21
C SER A 77 -11.82 -22.42 18.18
N MET A 78 -12.43 -23.19 17.27
CA MET A 78 -11.76 -23.92 16.19
C MET A 78 -11.73 -23.16 14.84
N ASP A 79 -12.41 -22.01 14.73
CA ASP A 79 -12.43 -21.20 13.51
C ASP A 79 -11.12 -20.39 13.42
N ARG A 80 -10.08 -21.03 12.86
CA ARG A 80 -8.75 -20.41 12.65
C ARG A 80 -8.82 -19.16 11.78
N ALA A 81 -9.81 -19.06 10.88
CA ALA A 81 -10.01 -17.87 10.05
C ALA A 81 -10.53 -16.72 10.90
N ALA A 82 -11.51 -16.98 11.78
CA ALA A 82 -12.05 -15.97 12.70
C ALA A 82 -10.99 -15.35 13.64
N GLN A 83 -9.99 -16.14 14.06
CA GLN A 83 -8.91 -15.65 14.93
C GLN A 83 -7.94 -14.69 14.22
N ARG A 84 -7.94 -14.66 12.89
CA ARG A 84 -7.04 -13.81 12.07
C ARG A 84 -7.71 -12.51 11.62
N LEU A 85 -9.01 -12.34 11.90
CA LEU A 85 -9.76 -11.15 11.52
C LEU A 85 -9.34 -9.94 12.35
N SER A 86 -9.14 -8.81 11.69
CA SER A 86 -8.96 -7.52 12.36
C SER A 86 -10.29 -6.98 12.93
N GLY A 87 -10.22 -5.88 13.68
CA GLY A 87 -11.43 -5.22 14.19
C GLY A 87 -12.38 -4.77 13.08
N ALA A 88 -11.85 -4.23 11.98
CA ALA A 88 -12.65 -3.83 10.82
C ALA A 88 -13.26 -5.03 10.10
N ASP A 89 -12.53 -6.14 9.97
CA ASP A 89 -13.05 -7.37 9.36
C ASP A 89 -14.21 -7.98 10.18
N ILE A 90 -14.10 -7.92 11.50
CA ILE A 90 -15.17 -8.31 12.44
C ILE A 90 -16.42 -7.48 12.21
N ASP A 91 -16.28 -6.17 12.02
CA ASP A 91 -17.41 -5.27 11.78
C ASP A 91 -18.03 -5.46 10.40
N ILE A 92 -17.22 -5.65 9.36
CA ILE A 92 -17.68 -6.05 8.02
C ILE A 92 -18.49 -7.34 8.11
N ALA A 93 -17.98 -8.35 8.83
CA ALA A 93 -18.66 -9.62 8.99
C ALA A 93 -19.99 -9.50 9.74
N ARG A 94 -20.07 -8.67 10.79
CA ARG A 94 -21.33 -8.39 11.50
C ARG A 94 -22.37 -7.74 10.60
N ILE A 95 -21.97 -6.74 9.82
CA ILE A 95 -22.84 -6.06 8.85
C ILE A 95 -23.33 -7.07 7.80
N ALA A 96 -22.43 -7.92 7.28
CA ALA A 96 -22.78 -8.94 6.30
C ALA A 96 -23.82 -9.92 6.83
N ILE A 97 -23.66 -10.39 8.08
CA ILE A 97 -24.60 -11.31 8.73
C ILE A 97 -25.95 -10.63 8.98
N ASP A 98 -25.96 -9.40 9.50
CA ASP A 98 -27.19 -8.65 9.74
C ASP A 98 -27.98 -8.41 8.44
N LEU A 99 -27.31 -7.92 7.39
CA LEU A 99 -27.95 -7.69 6.09
C LEU A 99 -28.44 -8.99 5.46
N THR A 100 -27.69 -10.08 5.61
CA THR A 100 -28.09 -11.41 5.14
C THR A 100 -29.36 -11.88 5.87
N ASN A 101 -29.46 -11.65 7.18
CA ASN A 101 -30.65 -11.99 7.96
C ASN A 101 -31.87 -11.16 7.54
N ARG A 102 -31.67 -9.89 7.15
CA ARG A 102 -32.75 -8.98 6.73
C ARG A 102 -33.22 -9.18 5.30
N PHE A 103 -32.31 -9.43 4.37
CA PHE A 103 -32.58 -9.41 2.92
C PHE A 103 -32.38 -10.77 2.22
N GLY A 104 -31.83 -11.76 2.92
CA GLY A 104 -31.51 -13.07 2.37
C GLY A 104 -30.07 -13.16 1.83
N LYS A 105 -29.55 -14.39 1.77
CA LYS A 105 -28.16 -14.71 1.40
C LYS A 105 -27.78 -14.27 -0.01
N THR A 106 -28.71 -14.32 -0.94
CA THR A 106 -28.46 -14.01 -2.36
C THR A 106 -28.49 -12.52 -2.67
N ALA A 107 -28.76 -11.66 -1.68
CA ALA A 107 -28.88 -10.21 -1.86
C ALA A 107 -27.71 -9.41 -1.28
N VAL A 108 -26.72 -10.11 -0.68
CA VAL A 108 -25.58 -9.50 0.03
C VAL A 108 -24.31 -10.23 -0.34
N SER A 109 -23.30 -9.49 -0.80
CA SER A 109 -21.94 -10.03 -0.97
C SER A 109 -20.92 -9.06 -0.37
N VAL A 110 -19.77 -9.59 0.04
CA VAL A 110 -18.66 -8.79 0.57
C VAL A 110 -17.54 -8.70 -0.47
N VAL A 111 -17.06 -7.49 -0.71
CA VAL A 111 -15.93 -7.26 -1.62
C VAL A 111 -14.68 -6.97 -0.78
N THR A 112 -13.80 -7.96 -0.68
CA THR A 112 -12.58 -7.90 0.13
C THR A 112 -11.41 -8.59 -0.57
N ALA A 113 -10.18 -8.19 -0.25
CA ALA A 113 -8.96 -8.89 -0.65
C ALA A 113 -8.46 -9.86 0.44
N ASP A 114 -9.06 -9.84 1.63
CA ASP A 114 -8.62 -10.65 2.77
C ASP A 114 -9.15 -12.09 2.66
N LYS A 115 -8.22 -13.04 2.55
CA LYS A 115 -8.53 -14.48 2.47
C LYS A 115 -9.17 -15.02 3.74
N ALA A 116 -8.79 -14.52 4.92
CA ALA A 116 -9.37 -14.94 6.19
C ALA A 116 -10.83 -14.50 6.28
N LEU A 117 -11.14 -13.27 5.86
CA LEU A 117 -12.52 -12.77 5.82
C LEU A 117 -13.37 -13.54 4.80
N ILE A 118 -12.83 -13.82 3.61
CA ILE A 118 -13.52 -14.65 2.60
C ILE A 118 -13.87 -16.02 3.18
N GLN A 119 -12.89 -16.73 3.75
CA GLN A 119 -13.11 -18.06 4.33
C GLN A 119 -14.14 -18.02 5.48
N PHE A 120 -14.07 -16.98 6.33
CA PHE A 120 -14.99 -16.80 7.43
C PHE A 120 -16.44 -16.62 6.96
N LEU A 121 -16.66 -15.83 5.90
CA LEU A 121 -17.99 -15.58 5.34
C LEU A 121 -18.52 -16.79 4.54
N GLU A 122 -17.66 -17.46 3.79
CA GLU A 122 -18.01 -18.67 3.03
C GLU A 122 -18.51 -19.79 3.94
N SER A 123 -17.89 -20.01 5.10
CA SER A 123 -18.35 -20.99 6.09
C SER A 123 -19.79 -20.73 6.61
N ARG A 124 -20.31 -19.52 6.38
CA ARG A 124 -21.66 -19.08 6.75
C ARG A 124 -22.60 -18.97 5.54
N ASN A 125 -22.13 -19.38 4.36
CA ASN A 125 -22.80 -19.25 3.06
C ASN A 125 -23.12 -17.78 2.71
N ILE A 126 -22.21 -16.87 3.06
CA ILE A 126 -22.23 -15.48 2.60
C ILE A 126 -21.18 -15.36 1.51
N GLU A 127 -21.57 -14.84 0.36
CA GLU A 127 -20.68 -14.71 -0.78
C GLU A 127 -19.65 -13.59 -0.52
N ALA A 128 -18.37 -13.90 -0.74
CA ALA A 128 -17.30 -12.93 -0.62
C ALA A 128 -16.31 -13.11 -1.78
N PHE A 129 -15.89 -12.02 -2.39
CA PHE A 129 -14.98 -12.08 -3.52
C PHE A 129 -14.12 -10.82 -3.68
N GLY A 130 -13.07 -10.93 -4.50
CA GLY A 130 -12.14 -9.84 -4.76
C GLY A 130 -12.73 -8.74 -5.64
N ALA A 131 -12.13 -7.55 -5.58
CA ALA A 131 -12.54 -6.40 -6.38
C ALA A 131 -12.54 -6.64 -7.89
N GLN A 132 -11.59 -7.43 -8.41
CA GLN A 132 -11.55 -7.77 -9.83
C GLN A 132 -12.76 -8.61 -10.27
N GLN A 133 -13.15 -9.58 -9.42
CA GLN A 133 -14.35 -10.39 -9.65
C GLN A 133 -15.60 -9.53 -9.56
N PHE A 134 -15.66 -8.59 -8.60
CA PHE A 134 -16.73 -7.58 -8.53
C PHE A 134 -16.84 -6.77 -9.83
N ILE A 135 -15.74 -6.21 -10.31
CA ILE A 135 -15.74 -5.39 -11.54
C ILE A 135 -16.16 -6.23 -12.75
N ALA A 136 -15.67 -7.47 -12.87
CA ALA A 136 -16.06 -8.38 -13.95
C ALA A 136 -17.56 -8.71 -13.90
N ASN A 137 -18.08 -9.08 -12.73
CA ASN A 137 -19.49 -9.43 -12.53
C ASN A 137 -20.44 -8.24 -12.74
N THR A 138 -19.95 -7.01 -12.56
CA THR A 138 -20.72 -5.77 -12.70
C THR A 138 -20.37 -4.99 -13.97
N SER A 139 -19.65 -5.60 -14.92
CA SER A 139 -19.20 -4.95 -16.15
C SER A 139 -20.36 -4.53 -17.06
N SER A 140 -21.49 -5.24 -17.02
CA SER A 140 -22.70 -4.93 -17.80
C SER A 140 -23.49 -3.72 -17.28
N GLN A 141 -23.21 -3.25 -16.06
CA GLN A 141 -23.92 -2.11 -15.49
C GLN A 141 -23.29 -0.78 -15.89
N LYS A 142 -24.17 0.18 -16.21
CA LYS A 142 -23.79 1.54 -16.60
C LYS A 142 -23.09 2.23 -15.43
N ALA A 143 -21.81 2.53 -15.61
CA ALA A 143 -21.00 3.19 -14.61
C ALA A 143 -21.43 4.65 -14.42
N ASN A 144 -21.35 5.13 -13.18
CA ASN A 144 -21.47 6.54 -12.87
C ASN A 144 -20.21 7.26 -13.39
N GLN A 145 -20.37 8.04 -14.47
CA GLN A 145 -19.25 8.66 -15.17
C GLN A 145 -18.41 9.56 -14.27
N VAL A 146 -19.04 10.30 -13.35
CA VAL A 146 -18.28 11.23 -12.49
C VAL A 146 -17.41 10.46 -11.49
N LEU A 147 -17.97 9.44 -10.83
CA LEU A 147 -17.19 8.57 -9.94
C LEU A 147 -16.11 7.80 -10.70
N GLN A 148 -16.37 7.42 -11.96
CA GLN A 148 -15.38 6.77 -12.81
C GLN A 148 -14.21 7.70 -13.15
N GLU A 149 -14.49 8.96 -13.46
CA GLU A 149 -13.46 9.97 -13.70
C GLU A 149 -12.66 10.28 -12.43
N SER A 150 -13.34 10.50 -11.30
CA SER A 150 -12.70 10.74 -9.99
C SER A 150 -11.81 9.56 -9.58
N ALA A 151 -12.30 8.33 -9.69
CA ALA A 151 -11.53 7.12 -9.42
C ALA A 151 -10.34 6.96 -10.39
N GLY A 152 -10.53 7.25 -11.68
CA GLY A 152 -9.46 7.20 -12.68
C GLY A 152 -8.34 8.22 -12.43
N ARG A 153 -8.69 9.44 -12.01
CA ARG A 153 -7.74 10.48 -11.60
C ARG A 153 -6.94 10.03 -10.37
N LEU A 154 -7.60 9.46 -9.37
CA LEU A 154 -6.94 8.94 -8.18
C LEU A 154 -5.96 7.80 -8.51
N ALA A 155 -6.41 6.80 -9.27
CA ALA A 155 -5.59 5.65 -9.65
C ALA A 155 -4.38 6.04 -10.52
N SER A 156 -4.56 6.95 -11.47
CA SER A 156 -3.47 7.45 -12.32
C SER A 156 -2.47 8.32 -11.53
N SER A 157 -2.94 9.14 -10.59
CA SER A 157 -2.07 9.92 -9.70
C SER A 157 -1.19 9.02 -8.83
N GLN A 158 -1.77 8.00 -8.20
CA GLN A 158 -1.03 7.02 -7.40
C GLN A 158 0.06 6.30 -8.22
N SER A 159 -0.30 5.88 -9.45
CA SER A 159 0.63 5.18 -10.34
C SER A 159 1.77 6.09 -10.81
N ARG A 160 1.46 7.32 -11.21
CA ARG A 160 2.45 8.32 -11.61
C ARG A 160 3.42 8.62 -10.47
N PHE A 161 2.92 8.85 -9.27
CA PHE A 161 3.76 9.10 -8.10
C PHE A 161 4.74 7.95 -7.80
N ALA A 162 4.25 6.70 -7.88
CA ALA A 162 5.10 5.53 -7.67
C ALA A 162 6.21 5.44 -8.74
N VAL A 163 5.83 5.60 -10.02
CA VAL A 163 6.77 5.53 -11.14
C VAL A 163 7.79 6.67 -11.09
N THR A 164 7.37 7.92 -10.83
CA THR A 164 8.28 9.06 -10.77
C THR A 164 9.23 8.95 -9.57
N SER A 165 8.73 8.52 -8.41
CA SER A 165 9.57 8.31 -7.23
C SER A 165 10.59 7.20 -7.45
N PHE A 166 10.17 6.10 -8.10
CA PHE A 166 11.07 5.00 -8.44
C PHE A 166 12.15 5.44 -9.43
N ALA A 167 11.77 6.14 -10.51
CA ALA A 167 12.70 6.68 -11.49
C ALA A 167 13.69 7.68 -10.86
N MET A 168 13.21 8.55 -9.97
CA MET A 168 14.06 9.51 -9.26
C MET A 168 15.08 8.82 -8.35
N GLY A 169 14.69 7.74 -7.66
CA GLY A 169 15.59 6.92 -6.86
C GLY A 169 16.71 6.27 -7.70
N ILE A 170 16.37 5.77 -8.89
CA ILE A 170 17.36 5.23 -9.84
C ILE A 170 18.31 6.32 -10.31
N VAL A 171 17.79 7.48 -10.75
CA VAL A 171 18.61 8.60 -11.23
C VAL A 171 19.56 9.08 -10.14
N ALA A 172 19.07 9.25 -8.90
CA ALA A 172 19.90 9.62 -7.76
C ALA A 172 21.03 8.59 -7.53
N SER A 173 20.74 7.30 -7.67
CA SER A 173 21.73 6.24 -7.53
C SER A 173 22.80 6.28 -8.61
N LEU A 174 22.41 6.55 -9.86
CA LEU A 174 23.35 6.72 -10.98
C LEU A 174 24.26 7.95 -10.76
N VAL A 175 23.70 9.06 -10.29
CA VAL A 175 24.48 10.27 -9.95
C VAL A 175 25.46 9.97 -8.82
N SER A 176 25.04 9.27 -7.76
CA SER A 176 25.95 8.85 -6.69
C SER A 176 27.05 7.93 -7.20
N ASN A 177 26.74 7.00 -8.09
CA ASN A 177 27.74 6.13 -8.71
C ASN A 177 28.75 6.93 -9.56
N MET A 178 28.28 7.93 -10.32
CA MET A 178 29.14 8.82 -11.08
C MET A 178 30.07 9.61 -10.16
N LEU A 179 29.54 10.24 -9.11
CA LEU A 179 30.34 10.96 -8.11
C LEU A 179 31.41 10.07 -7.46
N PHE A 180 31.06 8.81 -7.15
CA PHE A 180 32.00 7.85 -6.60
C PHE A 180 33.10 7.47 -7.59
N SER A 181 32.76 7.32 -8.87
CA SER A 181 33.72 7.01 -9.94
C SER A 181 34.76 8.12 -10.12
N TYR A 182 34.37 9.38 -9.91
CA TYR A 182 35.25 10.55 -9.99
C TYR A 182 35.84 11.00 -8.64
N ARG A 183 35.77 10.16 -7.59
CA ARG A 183 36.19 10.53 -6.22
C ARG A 183 37.60 11.11 -6.12
N ASN A 184 38.56 10.58 -6.87
CA ASN A 184 39.96 11.01 -6.77
C ASN A 184 40.16 12.46 -7.25
N GLN A 185 39.41 12.88 -8.27
CA GLN A 185 39.44 14.24 -8.81
C GLN A 185 38.69 15.22 -7.89
N LEU A 186 37.59 14.76 -7.27
CA LEU A 186 36.84 15.56 -6.30
C LEU A 186 37.66 15.81 -5.03
N LEU A 187 38.31 14.77 -4.50
CA LEU A 187 39.12 14.86 -3.28
C LEU A 187 40.43 15.62 -3.49
N SER A 188 41.01 15.64 -4.69
CA SER A 188 42.18 16.47 -4.98
C SER A 188 41.85 17.96 -5.10
N THR A 189 40.59 18.30 -5.36
CA THR A 189 40.12 19.68 -5.56
C THR A 189 39.61 20.30 -4.25
N ILE A 190 39.11 19.49 -3.32
CA ILE A 190 38.50 19.94 -2.06
C ILE A 190 39.50 19.72 -0.91
N PRO A 191 39.87 20.77 -0.14
CA PRO A 191 40.72 20.60 1.04
C PRO A 191 40.05 19.70 2.08
N VAL A 192 40.83 18.97 2.88
CA VAL A 192 40.34 18.01 3.90
C VAL A 192 39.22 18.60 4.78
N TRP A 193 39.35 19.87 5.17
CA TRP A 193 38.33 20.62 5.93
C TRP A 193 36.98 20.73 5.22
N GLY A 194 36.97 20.87 3.89
CA GLY A 194 35.76 20.87 3.08
C GLY A 194 35.01 19.54 3.15
N THR A 195 35.74 18.41 3.20
CA THR A 195 35.13 17.08 3.34
C THR A 195 34.51 16.88 4.73
N ILE A 196 35.20 17.33 5.78
CA ILE A 196 34.71 17.29 7.17
C ILE A 196 33.40 18.08 7.31
N LEU A 197 33.29 19.23 6.66
CA LEU A 197 32.07 20.07 6.72
C LEU A 197 30.97 19.58 5.77
N ALA A 198 31.32 19.01 4.62
CA ALA A 198 30.37 18.48 3.66
C ALA A 198 29.60 17.26 4.20
N LEU A 199 30.25 16.36 4.95
CA LEU A 199 29.61 15.14 5.45
C LEU A 199 28.39 15.41 6.35
N PRO A 200 28.44 16.28 7.37
CA PRO A 200 27.26 16.67 8.15
C PRO A 200 26.15 17.31 7.30
N LEU A 201 26.52 18.18 6.35
CA LEU A 201 25.55 18.85 5.47
C LEU A 201 24.84 17.85 4.55
N ILE A 202 25.57 16.89 4.00
CA ILE A 202 24.99 15.77 3.23
C ILE A 202 24.07 14.95 4.15
N GLY A 203 24.46 14.67 5.38
CA GLY A 203 23.62 13.96 6.36
C GLY A 203 22.28 14.68 6.60
N ILE A 204 22.31 15.99 6.81
CA ILE A 204 21.10 16.82 6.98
C ILE A 204 20.26 16.80 5.69
N GLY A 205 20.90 16.93 4.52
CA GLY A 205 20.22 16.87 3.23
C GLY A 205 19.55 15.52 2.97
N LEU A 206 20.22 14.41 3.28
CA LEU A 206 19.66 13.07 3.18
C LEU A 206 18.49 12.86 4.16
N TYR A 207 18.58 13.39 5.37
CA TYR A 207 17.46 13.35 6.32
C TYR A 207 16.24 14.11 5.79
N TRP A 208 16.45 15.33 5.27
CA TRP A 208 15.39 16.11 4.64
C TRP A 208 14.78 15.39 3.42
N TYR A 209 15.62 14.79 2.57
CA TYR A 209 15.19 14.00 1.42
C TYR A 209 14.37 12.77 1.83
N ARG A 210 14.77 12.07 2.89
CA ARG A 210 14.04 10.94 3.48
C ARG A 210 12.64 11.32 3.96
N GLU A 211 12.51 12.46 4.63
CA GLU A 211 11.21 12.93 5.14
C GLU A 211 10.27 13.34 4.00
N ARG A 212 10.79 14.00 2.96
CA ARG A 212 9.95 14.53 1.88
C ARG A 212 9.62 13.50 0.79
N TYR A 213 10.55 12.60 0.49
CA TYR A 213 10.46 11.67 -0.65
C TYR A 213 10.83 10.23 -0.25
N ARG A 214 10.19 9.73 0.81
CA ARG A 214 10.51 8.43 1.43
C ARG A 214 10.63 7.26 0.45
N LEU A 215 9.73 7.16 -0.55
CA LEU A 215 9.79 6.10 -1.56
C LEU A 215 11.05 6.19 -2.43
N SER A 216 11.33 7.37 -2.98
CA SER A 216 12.51 7.64 -3.81
C SER A 216 13.81 7.44 -3.01
N TYR A 217 13.82 7.88 -1.75
CA TYR A 217 14.92 7.67 -0.83
C TYR A 217 15.14 6.17 -0.52
N GLY A 218 14.08 5.40 -0.30
CA GLY A 218 14.19 3.96 -0.07
C GLY A 218 14.73 3.19 -1.29
N VAL A 219 14.29 3.55 -2.50
CA VAL A 219 14.84 3.00 -3.75
C VAL A 219 16.32 3.37 -3.90
N PHE A 220 16.67 4.62 -3.60
CA PHE A 220 18.06 5.09 -3.59
C PHE A 220 18.93 4.28 -2.63
N GLU A 221 18.51 4.12 -1.37
CA GLU A 221 19.24 3.30 -0.39
C GLU A 221 19.41 1.86 -0.90
N PHE A 222 18.34 1.23 -1.37
CA PHE A 222 18.41 -0.13 -1.89
C PHE A 222 19.43 -0.27 -3.03
N CYS A 223 19.36 0.62 -4.03
CA CYS A 223 20.31 0.62 -5.15
C CYS A 223 21.75 0.90 -4.70
N VAL A 224 21.97 1.85 -3.77
CA VAL A 224 23.30 2.10 -3.20
C VAL A 224 23.84 0.87 -2.47
N GLY A 225 23.00 0.18 -1.69
CA GLY A 225 23.38 -1.08 -1.07
C GLY A 225 23.79 -2.14 -2.10
N VAL A 226 23.02 -2.29 -3.19
CA VAL A 226 23.36 -3.20 -4.31
C VAL A 226 24.67 -2.82 -4.97
N LEU A 227 24.90 -1.53 -5.23
CA LEU A 227 26.17 -1.05 -5.80
C LEU A 227 27.35 -1.28 -4.86
N MET A 228 27.19 -1.05 -3.56
CA MET A 228 28.21 -1.36 -2.55
C MET A 228 28.57 -2.84 -2.58
N GLY A 229 27.56 -3.72 -2.61
CA GLY A 229 27.77 -5.17 -2.76
C GLY A 229 28.50 -5.50 -4.07
N TYR A 230 28.05 -4.94 -5.19
CA TYR A 230 28.65 -5.15 -6.51
C TYR A 230 30.15 -4.82 -6.53
N TYR A 231 30.56 -3.67 -5.98
CA TYR A 231 31.97 -3.26 -5.93
C TYR A 231 32.82 -4.08 -4.96
N ILE A 232 32.22 -4.82 -4.03
CA ILE A 232 32.94 -5.78 -3.18
C ILE A 232 33.24 -7.05 -3.97
N PHE A 233 32.27 -7.54 -4.75
CA PHE A 233 32.35 -8.86 -5.39
C PHE A 233 32.91 -8.86 -6.82
N LEU A 234 33.02 -7.72 -7.48
CA LEU A 234 33.50 -7.65 -8.86
C LEU A 234 34.56 -6.55 -9.06
N PRO A 235 35.56 -6.77 -9.94
CA PRO A 235 35.77 -7.97 -10.77
C PRO A 235 36.62 -9.08 -10.11
N ASP A 236 37.45 -8.76 -9.12
CA ASP A 236 38.53 -9.63 -8.63
C ASP A 236 38.27 -10.27 -7.26
N PHE A 237 37.02 -10.65 -6.97
CA PHE A 237 36.68 -11.16 -5.64
C PHE A 237 37.37 -12.48 -5.31
N ASP A 238 37.97 -12.50 -4.12
CA ASP A 238 38.77 -13.62 -3.64
C ASP A 238 38.41 -13.91 -2.18
N TYR A 239 37.85 -15.10 -1.93
CA TYR A 239 37.47 -15.56 -0.59
C TYR A 239 38.65 -15.64 0.37
N SER A 240 39.89 -15.76 -0.12
CA SER A 240 41.07 -15.76 0.73
C SER A 240 41.42 -14.36 1.28
N LYS A 241 40.88 -13.30 0.67
CA LYS A 241 41.10 -11.89 1.07
C LYS A 241 39.95 -11.33 1.92
N LEU A 242 39.01 -12.19 2.33
CA LEU A 242 37.83 -11.83 3.12
C LEU A 242 38.24 -11.50 4.57
N GLY A 243 38.83 -10.32 4.74
CA GLY A 243 39.17 -9.74 6.04
C GLY A 243 38.01 -8.99 6.68
N ALA A 244 38.23 -8.50 7.90
CA ALA A 244 37.24 -7.75 8.68
C ALA A 244 36.65 -6.54 7.92
N THR A 245 37.45 -5.85 7.11
CA THR A 245 36.98 -4.70 6.30
C THR A 245 35.94 -5.11 5.25
N HIS A 246 36.16 -6.21 4.54
CA HIS A 246 35.19 -6.72 3.54
C HIS A 246 33.92 -7.20 4.24
N ALA A 247 34.04 -7.88 5.39
CA ALA A 247 32.88 -8.29 6.18
C ALA A 247 32.03 -7.09 6.64
N ILE A 248 32.67 -6.01 7.14
CA ILE A 248 31.98 -4.77 7.53
C ILE A 248 31.29 -4.11 6.32
N GLN A 249 31.94 -4.10 5.16
CA GLN A 249 31.35 -3.54 3.94
C GLN A 249 30.15 -4.37 3.45
N ILE A 250 30.22 -5.70 3.50
CA ILE A 250 29.11 -6.58 3.15
C ILE A 250 27.94 -6.34 4.11
N LEU A 251 28.19 -6.34 5.43
CA LEU A 251 27.17 -6.06 6.44
C LEU A 251 26.57 -4.66 6.26
N GLY A 252 27.40 -3.66 5.97
CA GLY A 252 26.96 -2.30 5.65
C GLY A 252 26.06 -2.26 4.42
N SER A 253 26.44 -2.95 3.34
CA SER A 253 25.63 -3.02 2.11
C SER A 253 24.27 -3.67 2.35
N LEU A 254 24.23 -4.79 3.08
CA LEU A 254 22.99 -5.49 3.43
C LEU A 254 22.11 -4.62 4.33
N TYR A 255 22.69 -3.97 5.34
CA TYR A 255 21.95 -3.07 6.23
C TYR A 255 21.29 -1.92 5.46
N VAL A 256 22.01 -1.31 4.51
CA VAL A 256 21.47 -0.24 3.66
C VAL A 256 20.36 -0.77 2.76
N MET A 257 20.49 -1.97 2.18
CA MET A 257 19.40 -2.61 1.40
C MET A 257 18.13 -2.80 2.24
N VAL A 258 18.27 -3.36 3.45
CA VAL A 258 17.14 -3.62 4.35
C VAL A 258 16.46 -2.32 4.76
N ARG A 259 17.23 -1.27 5.07
CA ARG A 259 16.67 0.06 5.33
C ARG A 259 15.96 0.65 4.11
N GLY A 260 16.53 0.48 2.93
CA GLY A 260 15.90 0.88 1.68
C GLY A 260 14.54 0.20 1.49
N MET A 261 14.46 -1.11 1.75
CA MET A 261 13.20 -1.87 1.69
C MET A 261 12.16 -1.39 2.72
N ASP A 262 12.56 -1.08 3.96
CA ASP A 262 11.65 -0.51 4.97
C ASP A 262 11.08 0.86 4.53
N ASN A 263 11.94 1.73 3.99
CA ASN A 263 11.52 3.03 3.46
C ASN A 263 10.63 2.88 2.22
N ILE A 264 10.88 1.89 1.34
CA ILE A 264 10.00 1.57 0.21
C ILE A 264 8.62 1.16 0.73
N GLY A 265 8.55 0.19 1.65
CA GLY A 265 7.30 -0.31 2.23
C GLY A 265 6.45 0.80 2.86
N LYS A 266 7.07 1.65 3.67
CA LYS A 266 6.41 2.85 4.25
C LYS A 266 6.06 3.89 3.20
N GLY A 267 6.84 4.01 2.14
CA GLY A 267 6.62 4.96 1.04
C GLY A 267 5.41 4.62 0.17
N ILE A 268 5.15 3.33 -0.04
CA ILE A 268 4.03 2.81 -0.85
C ILE A 268 2.76 2.52 -0.03
N GLU A 269 2.79 2.71 1.28
CA GLU A 269 1.61 2.56 2.13
C GLU A 269 0.44 3.44 1.64
N GLY A 270 -0.78 2.90 1.66
CA GLY A 270 -1.96 3.56 1.12
C GLY A 270 -2.03 3.63 -0.42
N THR A 271 -1.22 2.85 -1.15
CA THR A 271 -1.34 2.69 -2.60
C THR A 271 -1.65 1.24 -2.97
N LYS A 272 -2.01 1.01 -4.25
CA LYS A 272 -2.19 -0.35 -4.79
C LYS A 272 -0.96 -1.25 -4.49
N PHE A 273 0.25 -0.71 -4.56
CA PHE A 273 1.50 -1.44 -4.28
C PHE A 273 1.70 -1.77 -2.81
N GLY A 274 1.20 -0.94 -1.89
CA GLY A 274 1.29 -1.20 -0.45
C GLY A 274 0.52 -2.44 -0.03
N ALA A 275 -0.62 -2.73 -0.67
CA ALA A 275 -1.36 -3.96 -0.41
C ALA A 275 -0.58 -5.21 -0.86
N TYR A 276 0.02 -5.17 -2.06
CA TYR A 276 0.90 -6.26 -2.52
C TYR A 276 2.12 -6.44 -1.61
N TRP A 277 2.69 -5.34 -1.11
CA TRP A 277 3.81 -5.39 -0.17
C TRP A 277 3.44 -6.12 1.12
N LYS A 278 2.28 -5.78 1.71
CA LYS A 278 1.77 -6.49 2.90
C LYS A 278 1.56 -7.97 2.62
N GLN A 279 1.03 -8.35 1.45
CA GLN A 279 0.82 -9.76 1.13
C GLN A 279 2.12 -10.59 1.05
N ILE A 280 3.24 -9.99 0.67
CA ILE A 280 4.53 -10.67 0.54
C ILE A 280 5.28 -10.71 1.88
N PHE A 281 5.19 -9.65 2.67
CA PHE A 281 6.03 -9.42 3.85
C PHE A 281 5.28 -9.43 5.20
N SER A 282 3.96 -9.64 5.24
CA SER A 282 3.12 -9.67 6.46
C SER A 282 2.16 -10.86 6.45
#